data_AF-A0A961EW12-F1
#
_entry.id   AF-A0A961EW12-F1
#
_cell.length_a   1.000
_cell.length_b   1.000
_cell.length_c   1.000
_cell.angle_alpha   90.00
_cell.angle_beta   90.00
_cell.angle_gamma   90.00
#
_symmetry.space_group_name_H-M   'P 1'
#
loop_
_entity.id
_entity.type
_entity.pdbx_description
1 polymer ?
#
loop_
_entity_poly.entity_id
_entity_poly.type
_entity_poly.pdbx_seq_one_letter_code
_entity_poly.pdbx_strand_id
1 'polypeptide(L)'
;MKGTIASVILAALLLGAIAYIPYNQNRLESEQAQRISEFKEELHRTERFYIENLPIYEDWQSGDKESELRRYLLNDHLRVVKEAGLSPLQDANQIQEFASQGKLASIDLDSVPFYFYNVQKPYRYLTPAAKKGLLRLAERFQQVVHRNLDGKDAFKPVIVKFAISSALRPIRYQSNLRNENPNASFVSSHSYGLSFDLFYDSFYVNLRSSENKFEDGSPQEALDRLKLQSGFLLGSSLRRQFRAALAETLLQLQKEGLLYAIYERNQRCYHVTILPGAVD
;
A
#
# COMPACT_ATOMS: atom_id res chain seq x y z
N MET A 1 -62.03 -36.42 5.02
CA MET A 1 -60.90 -36.39 5.99
C MET A 1 -59.56 -36.04 5.36
N LYS A 2 -59.07 -36.75 4.33
CA LYS A 2 -57.74 -36.46 3.74
C LYS A 2 -57.58 -35.04 3.16
N GLY A 3 -58.61 -34.50 2.49
CA GLY A 3 -58.56 -33.14 1.91
C GLY A 3 -58.55 -32.00 2.93
N THR A 4 -59.16 -32.20 4.11
CA THR A 4 -59.22 -31.21 5.20
C THR A 4 -57.89 -31.11 5.95
N ILE A 5 -57.20 -32.24 6.14
CA ILE A 5 -55.88 -32.27 6.77
C ILE A 5 -54.85 -31.60 5.86
N ALA A 6 -54.90 -31.87 4.55
CA ALA A 6 -54.00 -31.25 3.58
C ALA A 6 -54.16 -29.71 3.51
N SER A 7 -55.39 -29.20 3.60
CA SER A 7 -55.67 -27.75 3.58
C SER A 7 -55.23 -27.05 4.87
N VAL A 8 -55.36 -27.70 6.04
CA VAL A 8 -54.84 -27.16 7.32
C VAL A 8 -53.31 -27.11 7.33
N ILE A 9 -52.64 -28.15 6.80
CA ILE A 9 -51.16 -28.15 6.68
C ILE A 9 -50.70 -27.03 5.75
N LEU A 10 -51.36 -26.84 4.61
CA LEU A 10 -51.02 -25.77 3.67
C LEU A 10 -51.23 -24.37 4.28
N ALA A 11 -52.31 -24.16 5.02
CA ALA A 11 -52.56 -22.90 5.72
C ALA A 11 -51.52 -22.61 6.80
N ALA A 12 -51.10 -23.63 7.57
CA ALA A 12 -50.05 -23.49 8.57
C ALA A 12 -48.68 -23.16 7.96
N LEU A 13 -48.35 -23.77 6.81
CA LEU A 13 -47.12 -23.45 6.07
C LEU A 13 -47.14 -22.02 5.51
N LEU A 14 -48.28 -21.55 4.99
CA LEU A 14 -48.43 -20.18 4.50
C LEU A 14 -48.32 -19.15 5.65
N LEU A 15 -48.98 -19.40 6.78
CA LEU A 15 -48.85 -18.53 7.96
C LEU A 15 -47.42 -18.53 8.52
N GLY A 16 -46.77 -19.69 8.54
CA GLY A 16 -45.35 -19.83 8.88
C GLY A 16 -44.46 -19.02 7.95
N ALA A 17 -44.69 -19.06 6.64
CA ALA A 17 -43.95 -18.27 5.66
C ALA A 17 -44.18 -16.75 5.82
N ILE A 18 -45.44 -16.33 6.04
CA ILE A 18 -45.80 -14.92 6.25
C ILE A 18 -45.13 -14.34 7.51
N ALA A 19 -44.95 -15.13 8.56
CA ALA A 19 -44.22 -14.71 9.76
C ALA A 19 -42.69 -14.81 9.59
N TYR A 20 -42.21 -15.86 8.92
CA TYR A 20 -40.78 -16.14 8.76
C TYR A 20 -40.07 -15.12 7.86
N ILE A 21 -40.70 -14.69 6.76
CA ILE A 21 -40.11 -13.72 5.82
C ILE A 21 -39.76 -12.38 6.50
N PRO A 22 -40.69 -11.66 7.17
CA PRO A 22 -40.37 -10.39 7.82
C PRO A 22 -39.47 -10.58 9.04
N TYR A 23 -39.59 -11.69 9.79
CA TYR A 23 -38.66 -12.01 10.88
C TYR A 23 -37.22 -12.14 10.37
N ASN A 24 -37.03 -12.91 9.30
CA ASN A 24 -35.71 -13.11 8.71
C ASN A 24 -35.18 -11.81 8.09
N GLN A 25 -36.02 -10.98 7.49
CA GLN A 25 -35.63 -9.67 6.96
C GLN A 25 -35.17 -8.73 8.08
N ASN A 26 -35.95 -8.57 9.16
CA ASN A 26 -35.58 -7.74 10.30
C ASN A 26 -34.27 -8.20 10.95
N ARG A 27 -34.06 -9.52 11.03
CA ARG A 27 -32.80 -10.10 11.52
C ARG A 27 -31.63 -9.71 10.63
N LEU A 28 -31.76 -9.85 9.30
CA LEU A 28 -30.72 -9.47 8.34
C LEU A 28 -30.40 -7.97 8.40
N GLU A 29 -31.40 -7.10 8.50
CA GLU A 29 -31.22 -5.65 8.65
C GLU A 29 -30.50 -5.30 9.95
N SER A 30 -30.87 -5.95 11.06
CA SER A 30 -30.20 -5.76 12.36
C SER A 30 -28.73 -6.21 12.33
N GLU A 31 -28.45 -7.36 11.70
CA GLU A 31 -27.08 -7.86 11.51
C GLU A 31 -26.24 -6.90 10.66
N GLN A 32 -26.80 -6.35 9.58
CA GLN A 32 -26.12 -5.36 8.74
C GLN A 32 -25.87 -4.04 9.49
N ALA A 33 -26.86 -3.54 10.23
CA ALA A 33 -26.72 -2.33 11.03
C ALA A 33 -25.62 -2.50 12.09
N GLN A 34 -25.57 -3.65 12.77
CA GLN A 34 -24.51 -3.97 13.72
C GLN A 34 -23.13 -3.97 13.05
N ARG A 35 -22.97 -4.63 11.90
CA ARG A 35 -21.70 -4.64 11.15
C ARG A 35 -21.24 -3.24 10.75
N ILE A 36 -22.17 -2.38 10.33
CA ILE A 36 -21.86 -0.98 9.99
C ILE A 36 -21.43 -0.20 11.24
N SER A 37 -22.09 -0.43 12.38
CA SER A 37 -21.72 0.21 13.66
C SER A 37 -20.32 -0.21 14.10
N GLU A 38 -20.03 -1.51 14.10
CA GLU A 38 -18.71 -2.06 14.44
C GLU A 38 -17.62 -1.52 13.51
N PHE A 39 -17.92 -1.41 12.21
CA PHE A 39 -17.01 -0.82 11.23
C PHE A 39 -16.74 0.66 11.50
N LYS A 40 -17.76 1.45 11.82
CA LYS A 40 -17.61 2.86 12.20
C LYS A 40 -16.78 3.03 13.48
N GLU A 41 -16.98 2.17 14.47
CA GLU A 41 -16.18 2.16 15.69
C GLU A 41 -14.73 1.77 15.43
N GLU A 42 -14.47 0.81 14.55
CA GLU A 42 -13.11 0.45 14.10
C GLU A 42 -12.43 1.64 13.40
N LEU A 43 -13.13 2.31 12.48
CA LEU A 43 -12.65 3.52 11.80
C LEU A 43 -12.23 4.60 12.80
N HIS A 44 -13.14 4.96 13.71
CA HIS A 44 -12.91 6.01 14.69
C HIS A 44 -11.75 5.66 15.63
N ARG A 45 -11.71 4.45 16.19
CA ARG A 45 -10.62 4.03 17.07
C ARG A 45 -9.27 4.02 16.35
N THR A 46 -9.24 3.59 15.09
CA THR A 46 -8.03 3.60 14.25
C THR A 46 -7.54 5.02 14.00
N GLU A 47 -8.43 5.92 13.62
CA GLU A 47 -8.07 7.33 13.41
C GLU A 47 -7.52 7.97 14.69
N ARG A 48 -8.23 7.82 15.82
CA ARG A 48 -7.82 8.34 17.12
C ARG A 48 -6.45 7.81 17.55
N PHE A 49 -6.22 6.50 17.39
CA PHE A 49 -4.95 5.89 17.73
C PHE A 49 -3.78 6.59 17.01
N TYR A 50 -3.85 6.74 15.68
CA TYR A 50 -2.74 7.36 14.95
C TYR A 50 -2.60 8.86 15.23
N ILE A 51 -3.71 9.59 15.43
CA ILE A 51 -3.65 11.01 15.83
C ILE A 51 -2.93 11.20 17.17
N GLU A 52 -3.18 10.32 18.14
CA GLU A 52 -2.64 10.45 19.49
C GLU A 52 -1.22 9.91 19.64
N ASN A 53 -0.76 9.04 18.72
CA ASN A 53 0.47 8.27 18.90
C ASN A 53 1.53 8.51 17.83
N LEU A 54 1.22 9.23 16.76
CA LEU A 54 2.18 9.61 15.73
C LEU A 54 2.24 11.14 15.58
N PRO A 55 3.44 11.73 15.49
CA PRO A 55 3.56 13.15 15.16
C PRO A 55 3.10 13.38 13.72
N ILE A 56 2.54 14.56 13.47
CA ILE A 56 2.39 15.05 12.10
C ILE A 56 3.77 15.36 11.48
N TYR A 57 3.86 15.31 10.16
CA TYR A 57 5.11 15.51 9.43
C TYR A 57 5.83 16.83 9.79
N GLU A 58 5.07 17.91 9.99
CA GLU A 58 5.61 19.24 10.26
C GLU A 58 6.27 19.34 11.64
N ASP A 59 5.77 18.60 12.63
CA ASP A 59 6.40 18.52 13.95
C ASP A 59 7.60 17.57 13.89
N TRP A 60 7.45 16.47 13.15
CA TRP A 60 8.50 15.49 12.98
C TRP A 60 9.72 16.05 12.24
N GLN A 61 9.53 16.84 11.18
CA GLN A 61 10.61 17.35 10.32
C GLN A 61 11.50 18.39 11.01
N SER A 62 11.18 18.80 12.24
CA SER A 62 11.98 19.77 13.00
C SER A 62 13.47 19.39 13.03
N GLY A 63 14.34 20.39 12.80
CA GLY A 63 15.80 20.24 12.70
C GLY A 63 16.30 19.87 11.30
N ASP A 64 17.40 19.13 11.24
CA ASP A 64 18.13 18.80 10.00
C ASP A 64 17.62 17.53 9.28
N LYS A 65 16.46 17.00 9.66
CA LYS A 65 15.98 15.69 9.14
C LYS A 65 15.66 15.71 7.64
N GLU A 66 15.11 16.81 7.13
CA GLU A 66 14.88 16.93 5.68
C GLU A 66 16.21 17.03 4.93
N SER A 67 17.20 17.74 5.48
CA SER A 67 18.55 17.77 4.90
C SER A 67 19.24 16.41 4.95
N GLU A 68 19.01 15.59 5.97
CA GLU A 68 19.50 14.20 6.00
C GLU A 68 18.90 13.35 4.87
N LEU A 69 17.61 13.53 4.56
CA LEU A 69 16.94 12.93 3.39
C LEU A 69 17.35 13.57 2.05
N ARG A 70 18.27 14.55 2.06
CA ARG A 70 18.87 15.15 0.87
C ARG A 70 20.39 15.01 0.86
N ARG A 71 20.94 14.19 1.75
CA ARG A 71 22.38 13.94 1.85
C ARG A 71 22.93 13.26 0.60
N TYR A 72 22.21 12.27 0.10
CA TYR A 72 22.55 11.55 -1.13
C TYR A 72 21.70 12.11 -2.25
N LEU A 73 22.34 12.70 -3.25
CA LEU A 73 21.65 13.31 -4.38
C LEU A 73 21.65 12.35 -5.58
N LEU A 74 21.02 12.76 -6.68
CA LEU A 74 20.85 11.93 -7.88
C LEU A 74 22.16 11.25 -8.35
N ASN A 75 23.29 11.96 -8.29
CA ASN A 75 24.59 11.40 -8.69
C ASN A 75 25.05 10.24 -7.80
N ASP A 76 24.70 10.24 -6.51
CA ASP A 76 25.03 9.16 -5.58
C ASP A 76 24.20 7.92 -5.89
N HIS A 77 22.92 8.09 -6.20
CA HIS A 77 22.03 7.01 -6.64
C HIS A 77 22.52 6.41 -7.97
N LEU A 78 22.93 7.24 -8.92
CA LEU A 78 23.52 6.79 -10.19
C LEU A 78 24.86 6.06 -9.99
N ARG A 79 25.62 6.41 -8.94
CA ARG A 79 26.86 5.73 -8.61
C ARG A 79 26.61 4.32 -8.11
N VAL A 80 25.67 4.16 -7.18
CA VAL A 80 25.27 2.85 -6.64
C VAL A 80 24.90 1.88 -7.75
N VAL A 81 24.05 2.29 -8.70
CA VAL A 81 23.61 1.38 -9.77
C VAL A 81 24.73 1.01 -10.74
N LYS A 82 25.73 1.90 -10.94
CA LYS A 82 26.91 1.64 -11.76
C LYS A 82 27.90 0.70 -11.06
N GLU A 83 28.17 0.95 -9.78
CA GLU A 83 29.06 0.13 -8.95
C GLU A 83 28.50 -1.28 -8.73
N ALA A 84 27.17 -1.44 -8.74
CA ALA A 84 26.50 -2.73 -8.72
C ALA A 84 26.72 -3.58 -9.99
N GLY A 85 27.40 -3.05 -11.02
CA GLY A 85 27.67 -3.77 -12.26
C GLY A 85 26.44 -4.05 -13.12
N LEU A 86 25.34 -3.31 -12.91
CA LEU A 86 24.10 -3.50 -13.63
C LEU A 86 24.09 -2.70 -14.94
N SER A 87 23.42 -3.25 -15.95
CA SER A 87 23.15 -2.56 -17.21
C SER A 87 21.73 -2.00 -17.23
N PRO A 88 21.51 -0.78 -17.76
CA PRO A 88 20.18 -0.21 -17.84
C PRO A 88 19.36 -0.91 -18.92
N LEU A 89 18.08 -1.16 -18.63
CA LEU A 89 17.14 -1.71 -19.60
C LEU A 89 16.75 -0.64 -20.62
N GLN A 90 16.80 -1.01 -21.89
CA GLN A 90 16.49 -0.16 -23.04
C GLN A 90 14.98 -0.03 -23.22
N ASP A 91 14.26 -1.15 -23.19
CA ASP A 91 12.82 -1.20 -23.47
C ASP A 91 12.09 -2.29 -22.68
N ALA A 92 10.77 -2.37 -22.90
CA ALA A 92 9.91 -3.30 -22.19
C ALA A 92 10.14 -4.78 -22.56
N ASN A 93 10.70 -5.07 -23.73
CA ASN A 93 10.93 -6.46 -24.16
C ASN A 93 12.03 -7.12 -23.31
N GLN A 94 13.06 -6.35 -22.95
CA GLN A 94 14.14 -6.81 -22.08
C GLN A 94 13.68 -7.15 -20.65
N ILE A 95 12.54 -6.61 -20.21
CA ILE A 95 12.01 -6.87 -18.86
C ILE A 95 11.68 -8.36 -18.72
N GLN A 96 11.00 -8.94 -19.70
CA GLN A 96 10.59 -10.35 -19.64
C GLN A 96 11.79 -11.29 -19.78
N GLU A 97 12.75 -10.94 -20.64
CA GLU A 97 14.01 -11.69 -20.76
C GLU A 97 14.81 -11.70 -19.45
N PHE A 98 14.96 -10.54 -18.80
CA PHE A 98 15.67 -10.46 -17.53
C PHE A 98 14.88 -11.14 -16.39
N ALA A 99 13.55 -11.11 -16.44
CA ALA A 99 12.71 -11.85 -15.50
C ALA A 99 12.89 -13.36 -15.64
N SER A 100 12.92 -13.90 -16.87
CA SER A 100 13.14 -15.34 -17.09
C SER A 100 14.55 -15.79 -16.70
N GLN A 101 15.53 -14.89 -16.72
CA GLN A 101 16.90 -15.12 -16.24
C GLN A 101 17.05 -14.93 -14.71
N GLY A 102 15.97 -14.59 -13.99
CA GLY A 102 16.01 -14.33 -12.55
C GLY A 102 16.69 -13.01 -12.15
N LYS A 103 17.07 -12.15 -13.12
CA LYS A 103 17.69 -10.84 -12.88
C LYS A 103 16.68 -9.77 -12.46
N LEU A 104 15.41 -9.97 -12.81
CA LEU A 104 14.29 -9.16 -12.34
C LEU A 104 13.24 -10.06 -11.68
N ALA A 105 12.61 -9.53 -10.64
CA ALA A 105 11.49 -10.16 -9.96
C ALA A 105 10.27 -9.24 -10.07
N SER A 106 9.13 -9.83 -10.42
CA SER A 106 7.85 -9.13 -10.32
C SER A 106 7.53 -8.84 -8.86
N ILE A 107 6.87 -7.71 -8.63
CA ILE A 107 6.33 -7.36 -7.33
C ILE A 107 4.90 -7.87 -7.26
N ASP A 108 4.70 -8.92 -6.48
CA ASP A 108 3.38 -9.39 -6.12
C ASP A 108 2.75 -8.44 -5.08
N LEU A 109 1.44 -8.19 -5.22
CA LEU A 109 0.68 -7.33 -4.32
C LEU A 109 -0.07 -8.11 -3.24
N ASP A 110 -0.02 -9.43 -3.29
CA ASP A 110 -0.67 -10.27 -2.29
C ASP A 110 0.02 -10.09 -0.93
N SER A 111 -0.76 -9.65 0.06
CA SER A 111 -0.34 -9.48 1.45
C SER A 111 0.81 -8.50 1.71
N VAL A 112 1.09 -7.56 0.79
CA VAL A 112 2.13 -6.53 0.99
C VAL A 112 1.57 -5.20 1.53
N PRO A 113 2.33 -4.47 2.37
CA PRO A 113 1.90 -3.19 2.95
C PRO A 113 2.24 -2.00 2.04
N PHE A 114 2.00 -2.15 0.74
CA PHE A 114 2.11 -1.08 -0.26
C PHE A 114 1.21 -1.36 -1.45
N TYR A 115 1.02 -0.38 -2.33
CA TYR A 115 0.31 -0.54 -3.60
C TYR A 115 0.95 0.33 -4.69
N PHE A 116 0.63 0.04 -5.95
CA PHE A 116 1.08 0.85 -7.07
C PHE A 116 0.10 1.99 -7.37
N TYR A 117 0.62 3.21 -7.36
CA TYR A 117 -0.08 4.42 -7.77
C TYR A 117 0.30 4.76 -9.21
N ASN A 118 -0.56 4.38 -10.16
CA ASN A 118 -0.37 4.60 -11.60
C ASN A 118 0.84 3.92 -12.27
N VAL A 119 1.48 2.94 -11.61
CA VAL A 119 2.51 2.10 -12.24
C VAL A 119 1.86 0.98 -13.03
N GLN A 120 2.06 0.95 -14.35
CA GLN A 120 1.49 -0.08 -15.23
C GLN A 120 2.13 -1.45 -14.95
N LYS A 121 1.35 -2.53 -15.08
CA LYS A 121 1.79 -3.91 -14.77
C LYS A 121 3.14 -4.31 -15.40
N PRO A 122 3.44 -3.99 -16.68
CA PRO A 122 4.71 -4.36 -17.29
C PRO A 122 5.96 -3.76 -16.63
N TYR A 123 5.81 -2.69 -15.84
CA TYR A 123 6.90 -1.97 -15.19
C TYR A 123 7.03 -2.26 -13.69
N ARG A 124 6.23 -3.20 -13.14
CA ARG A 124 6.22 -3.58 -11.72
C ARG A 124 7.28 -4.63 -11.38
N TYR A 125 8.49 -4.36 -11.82
CA TYR A 125 9.65 -5.23 -11.63
C TYR A 125 10.74 -4.46 -10.89
N LEU A 126 11.54 -5.20 -10.12
CA LEU A 126 12.79 -4.72 -9.51
C LEU A 126 13.82 -5.85 -9.63
N THR A 127 15.09 -5.55 -9.38
CA THR A 127 16.05 -6.62 -9.12
C THR A 127 15.67 -7.36 -7.83
N PRO A 128 16.07 -8.64 -7.64
CA PRO A 128 15.81 -9.38 -6.41
C PRO A 128 16.24 -8.65 -5.13
N ALA A 129 17.43 -8.04 -5.16
CA ALA A 129 17.95 -7.23 -4.05
C ALA A 129 17.03 -6.03 -3.74
N ALA A 130 16.61 -5.27 -4.76
CA ALA A 130 15.71 -4.14 -4.53
C ALA A 130 14.32 -4.57 -4.07
N LYS A 131 13.79 -5.70 -4.55
CA LYS A 131 12.54 -6.28 -4.03
C LYS A 131 12.66 -6.63 -2.54
N LYS A 132 13.74 -7.31 -2.13
CA LYS A 132 13.99 -7.65 -0.71
C LYS A 132 14.17 -6.37 0.13
N GLY A 133 14.84 -5.35 -0.40
CA GLY A 133 15.01 -4.06 0.26
C GLY A 133 13.68 -3.31 0.44
N LEU A 134 12.83 -3.31 -0.58
CA LEU A 134 11.47 -2.77 -0.51
C LEU A 134 10.63 -3.48 0.56
N LEU A 135 10.71 -4.82 0.65
CA LEU A 135 9.99 -5.58 1.68
C LEU A 135 10.48 -5.26 3.10
N ARG A 136 11.80 -5.16 3.31
CA ARG A 136 12.39 -4.72 4.59
C ARG A 136 11.95 -3.30 4.95
N LEU A 137 11.91 -2.39 3.96
CA LEU A 137 11.37 -1.04 4.15
C LEU A 137 9.91 -1.09 4.60
N ALA A 138 9.11 -1.92 3.94
CA ALA A 138 7.70 -2.06 4.25
C ALA A 138 7.44 -2.62 5.66
N GLU A 139 8.22 -3.61 6.07
CA GLU A 139 8.22 -4.15 7.43
C GLU A 139 8.60 -3.09 8.46
N ARG A 140 9.71 -2.36 8.24
CA ARG A 140 10.13 -1.27 9.13
C ARG A 140 9.08 -0.18 9.22
N PHE A 141 8.45 0.17 8.09
CA PHE A 141 7.35 1.13 8.07
C PHE A 141 6.19 0.68 8.96
N GLN A 142 5.79 -0.61 8.88
CA GLN A 142 4.79 -1.15 9.80
C GLN A 142 5.22 -1.05 11.27
N GLN A 143 6.49 -1.31 11.59
CA GLN A 143 7.00 -1.15 12.96
C GLN A 143 6.91 0.31 13.43
N VAL A 144 7.29 1.27 12.58
CA VAL A 144 7.29 2.71 12.93
C VAL A 144 5.87 3.24 13.14
N VAL A 145 4.90 2.87 12.30
CA VAL A 145 3.50 3.31 12.50
C VAL A 145 2.86 2.66 13.74
N HIS A 146 3.40 1.55 14.21
CA HIS A 146 2.89 0.76 15.34
C HIS A 146 3.78 0.80 16.60
N ARG A 147 4.77 1.70 16.66
CA ARG A 147 5.78 1.72 17.74
C ARG A 147 5.27 1.97 19.16
N ASN A 148 4.01 2.39 19.32
CA ASN A 148 3.38 2.72 20.60
C ASN A 148 2.18 1.81 20.90
N LEU A 149 2.29 0.53 20.50
CA LEU A 149 1.26 -0.49 20.73
C LEU A 149 1.43 -1.25 22.05
N ASP A 150 2.64 -1.29 22.63
CA ASP A 150 2.90 -2.05 23.85
C ASP A 150 2.05 -1.53 25.02
N GLY A 151 1.21 -2.41 25.59
CA GLY A 151 0.32 -2.10 26.73
C GLY A 151 -1.11 -1.64 26.38
N LYS A 152 -1.50 -1.60 25.09
CA LYS A 152 -2.88 -1.28 24.68
C LYS A 152 -3.62 -2.53 24.22
N ASP A 153 -4.05 -3.37 25.16
CA ASP A 153 -4.77 -4.64 24.94
C ASP A 153 -6.06 -4.53 24.08
N ALA A 154 -6.51 -3.32 23.74
CA ALA A 154 -7.70 -3.09 22.92
C ALA A 154 -7.43 -2.74 21.44
N PHE A 155 -6.25 -2.21 21.07
CA PHE A 155 -5.99 -1.81 19.68
C PHE A 155 -5.21 -2.89 18.95
N LYS A 156 -5.91 -3.60 18.05
CA LYS A 156 -5.27 -4.60 17.21
C LYS A 156 -4.72 -3.90 15.94
N PRO A 157 -3.43 -4.06 15.59
CA PRO A 157 -2.83 -3.34 14.47
C PRO A 157 -3.56 -3.61 13.15
N VAL A 158 -3.60 -2.59 12.30
CA VAL A 158 -4.14 -2.60 10.93
C VAL A 158 -2.97 -2.52 9.94
N ILE A 159 -3.16 -2.87 8.67
CA ILE A 159 -2.07 -2.75 7.69
C ILE A 159 -2.13 -1.39 7.03
N VAL A 160 -1.11 -0.56 7.23
CA VAL A 160 -1.00 0.74 6.55
C VAL A 160 -0.18 0.56 5.28
N LYS A 161 -0.73 0.91 4.12
CA LYS A 161 -0.07 0.79 2.82
C LYS A 161 0.40 2.14 2.32
N PHE A 162 1.66 2.24 1.91
CA PHE A 162 2.17 3.41 1.17
C PHE A 162 2.10 3.20 -0.35
N ALA A 163 2.09 4.30 -1.09
CA ALA A 163 2.02 4.30 -2.55
C ALA A 163 3.40 4.25 -3.21
N ILE A 164 3.58 3.33 -4.15
CA ILE A 164 4.72 3.30 -5.09
C ILE A 164 4.27 3.98 -6.38
N SER A 165 4.86 5.13 -6.70
CA SER A 165 4.55 5.89 -7.93
C SER A 165 5.48 5.57 -9.10
N SER A 166 6.56 4.83 -8.83
CA SER A 166 7.50 4.38 -9.85
C SER A 166 8.29 3.17 -9.42
N ALA A 167 8.59 2.28 -10.37
CA ALA A 167 9.52 1.17 -10.21
C ALA A 167 10.49 1.16 -11.39
N LEU A 168 10.46 0.13 -12.24
CA LEU A 168 11.35 0.01 -13.39
C LEU A 168 10.93 0.94 -14.54
N ARG A 169 11.83 1.82 -14.98
CA ARG A 169 11.61 2.70 -16.14
C ARG A 169 12.70 2.48 -17.19
N PRO A 170 12.47 1.68 -18.24
CA PRO A 170 13.43 1.52 -19.33
C PRO A 170 13.76 2.87 -20.01
N ILE A 171 14.89 2.96 -20.70
CA ILE A 171 15.35 4.21 -21.32
C ILE A 171 14.31 4.74 -22.32
N ARG A 172 13.75 3.88 -23.19
CA ARG A 172 12.73 4.29 -24.17
C ARG A 172 11.41 4.73 -23.55
N TYR A 173 11.11 4.31 -22.32
CA TYR A 173 9.94 4.80 -21.60
C TYR A 173 10.11 6.29 -21.23
N GLN A 174 11.32 6.71 -20.90
CA GLN A 174 11.63 8.07 -20.49
C GLN A 174 11.74 9.04 -21.68
N SER A 175 12.24 8.58 -22.83
CA SER A 175 12.29 9.41 -24.05
C SER A 175 10.90 9.84 -24.52
N ASN A 176 9.89 8.99 -24.32
CA ASN A 176 8.50 9.32 -24.68
C ASN A 176 7.85 10.35 -23.73
N LEU A 177 8.43 10.57 -22.54
CA LEU A 177 7.95 11.54 -21.56
C LEU A 177 8.62 12.92 -21.70
N ARG A 178 9.73 13.02 -22.45
CA ARG A 178 10.52 14.27 -22.57
C ARG A 178 10.65 14.67 -24.04
N ASN A 179 10.15 15.84 -24.38
CA ASN A 179 10.41 16.52 -25.66
C ASN A 179 11.81 17.18 -25.67
N GLU A 180 12.88 16.45 -25.35
CA GLU A 180 14.25 17.00 -25.42
C GLU A 180 15.23 16.05 -26.10
N ASN A 181 16.07 16.66 -26.95
CA ASN A 181 17.14 16.14 -27.80
C ASN A 181 17.20 14.60 -28.00
N PRO A 182 16.77 14.06 -29.17
CA PRO A 182 16.79 12.63 -29.50
C PRO A 182 18.16 11.95 -29.37
N ASN A 183 19.25 12.72 -29.35
CA ASN A 183 20.63 12.23 -29.35
C ASN A 183 21.25 12.10 -27.96
N ALA A 184 20.59 12.53 -26.88
CA ALA A 184 21.09 12.40 -25.51
C ALA A 184 20.19 11.45 -24.69
N SER A 185 20.57 10.17 -24.60
CA SER A 185 19.85 9.22 -23.74
C SER A 185 20.12 9.53 -22.27
N PHE A 186 19.15 10.16 -21.59
CA PHE A 186 19.17 10.28 -20.14
C PHE A 186 18.87 8.91 -19.53
N VAL A 187 19.83 8.34 -18.80
CA VAL A 187 19.66 7.07 -18.09
C VAL A 187 19.38 7.36 -16.62
N SER A 188 18.12 7.19 -16.22
CA SER A 188 17.73 7.26 -14.80
C SER A 188 18.19 6.01 -14.03
N SER A 189 18.40 6.16 -12.72
CA SER A 189 18.62 5.05 -11.78
C SER A 189 17.49 4.00 -11.82
N HIS A 190 16.26 4.38 -12.19
CA HIS A 190 15.14 3.47 -12.40
C HIS A 190 15.37 2.48 -13.55
N SER A 191 16.18 2.81 -14.55
CA SER A 191 16.45 1.93 -15.70
C SER A 191 17.23 0.67 -15.31
N TYR A 192 17.84 0.66 -14.13
CA TYR A 192 18.62 -0.46 -13.60
C TYR A 192 17.80 -1.40 -12.69
N GLY A 193 16.56 -1.04 -12.35
CA GLY A 193 15.69 -1.85 -11.49
C GLY A 193 16.06 -1.88 -10.01
N LEU A 194 17.02 -1.04 -9.56
CA LEU A 194 17.39 -0.89 -8.15
C LEU A 194 16.65 0.25 -7.43
N SER A 195 15.92 1.08 -8.19
CA SER A 195 15.32 2.31 -7.67
C SER A 195 13.82 2.35 -7.88
N PHE A 196 13.11 2.99 -6.94
CA PHE A 196 11.66 3.17 -6.96
C PHE A 196 11.28 4.49 -6.27
N ASP A 197 10.11 5.03 -6.60
CA ASP A 197 9.60 6.28 -6.03
C ASP A 197 8.41 6.00 -5.13
N LEU A 198 8.44 6.56 -3.92
CA LEU A 198 7.36 6.47 -2.94
C LEU A 198 6.56 7.77 -2.92
N PHE A 199 5.30 7.72 -3.35
CA PHE A 199 4.41 8.89 -3.32
C PHE A 199 3.92 9.13 -1.90
N TYR A 200 4.41 10.19 -1.27
CA TYR A 200 4.23 10.40 0.17
C TYR A 200 2.90 11.06 0.55
N ASP A 201 2.01 11.30 -0.42
CA ASP A 201 0.71 11.95 -0.21
C ASP A 201 -0.47 10.98 -0.33
N SER A 202 -0.22 9.68 -0.58
CA SER A 202 -1.28 8.68 -0.73
C SER A 202 -0.96 7.44 0.10
N PHE A 203 -1.88 7.12 1.00
CA PHE A 203 -1.83 5.97 1.86
C PHE A 203 -3.20 5.27 1.85
N TYR A 204 -3.20 3.99 2.18
CA TYR A 204 -4.41 3.19 2.35
C TYR A 204 -4.33 2.43 3.67
N VAL A 205 -5.38 2.49 4.47
CA VAL A 205 -5.47 1.74 5.73
C VAL A 205 -6.35 0.52 5.52
N ASN A 206 -5.76 -0.67 5.62
CA ASN A 206 -6.48 -1.94 5.54
C ASN A 206 -7.05 -2.30 6.92
N LEU A 207 -8.32 -2.01 7.13
CA LEU A 207 -9.05 -2.39 8.34
C LEU A 207 -9.33 -3.90 8.39
N ARG A 208 -9.41 -4.49 9.58
CA ARG A 208 -9.55 -5.95 9.73
C ARG A 208 -10.89 -6.45 9.22
N SER A 209 -11.94 -5.68 9.44
CA SER A 209 -13.27 -5.98 8.91
C SER A 209 -13.29 -6.10 7.37
N SER A 210 -12.25 -5.64 6.65
CA SER A 210 -12.12 -5.78 5.20
C SER A 210 -11.58 -7.14 4.71
N GLU A 211 -11.07 -7.99 5.59
CA GLU A 211 -10.47 -9.28 5.20
C GLU A 211 -11.49 -10.41 5.01
N ASN A 212 -12.68 -10.27 5.60
CA ASN A 212 -13.77 -11.23 5.40
C ASN A 212 -14.48 -10.96 4.07
N LYS A 213 -13.99 -11.56 2.99
CA LYS A 213 -14.77 -11.69 1.74
C LYS A 213 -15.91 -12.67 2.00
N PHE A 214 -17.14 -12.23 1.79
CA PHE A 214 -18.32 -13.08 1.90
C PHE A 214 -18.89 -13.35 0.50
N GLU A 215 -19.38 -14.57 0.30
CA GLU A 215 -20.01 -14.98 -0.96
C GLU A 215 -21.35 -14.24 -1.19
N ASP A 216 -21.51 -13.81 -2.44
CA ASP A 216 -22.69 -13.36 -3.20
C ASP A 216 -23.88 -12.69 -2.45
N GLY A 217 -24.06 -11.38 -2.69
CA GLY A 217 -25.23 -10.60 -2.26
C GLY A 217 -25.05 -9.08 -2.41
N SER A 218 -26.04 -8.36 -2.96
CA SER A 218 -25.92 -6.92 -3.28
C SER A 218 -25.69 -5.97 -2.08
N PRO A 219 -26.21 -6.22 -0.85
CA PRO A 219 -25.89 -5.37 0.31
C PRO A 219 -24.43 -5.52 0.78
N GLN A 220 -23.80 -6.67 0.52
CA GLN A 220 -22.44 -6.96 0.96
C GLN A 220 -21.40 -6.29 0.06
N GLU A 221 -21.64 -6.27 -1.25
CA GLU A 221 -20.79 -5.52 -2.19
C GLU A 221 -20.73 -4.02 -1.85
N ALA A 222 -21.85 -3.44 -1.42
CA ALA A 222 -21.91 -2.04 -0.99
C ALA A 222 -21.04 -1.80 0.25
N LEU A 223 -21.07 -2.72 1.22
CA LEU A 223 -20.24 -2.66 2.42
C LEU A 223 -18.75 -2.83 2.09
N ASP A 224 -18.40 -3.72 1.15
CA ASP A 224 -17.02 -3.92 0.74
C ASP A 224 -16.45 -2.70 0.00
N ARG A 225 -17.27 -2.05 -0.84
CA ARG A 225 -16.93 -0.75 -1.44
C ARG A 225 -16.75 0.33 -0.38
N LEU A 226 -17.63 0.39 0.60
CA LEU A 226 -17.53 1.34 1.72
C LEU A 226 -16.22 1.13 2.49
N LYS A 227 -15.85 -0.12 2.78
CA LYS A 227 -14.59 -0.46 3.46
C LYS A 227 -13.38 0.00 2.67
N LEU A 228 -13.34 -0.33 1.37
CA LEU A 228 -12.26 0.09 0.47
C LEU A 228 -12.13 1.63 0.42
N GLN A 229 -13.24 2.34 0.25
CA GLN A 229 -13.25 3.81 0.21
C GLN A 229 -12.79 4.41 1.54
N SER A 230 -13.27 3.86 2.66
CA SER A 230 -12.90 4.35 3.99
C SER A 230 -11.42 4.14 4.30
N GLY A 231 -10.78 3.08 3.79
CA GLY A 231 -9.35 2.89 3.92
C GLY A 231 -8.52 4.00 3.26
N PHE A 232 -8.96 4.48 2.08
CA PHE A 232 -8.34 5.65 1.43
C PHE A 232 -8.68 6.97 2.14
N LEU A 233 -9.90 7.12 2.67
CA LEU A 233 -10.28 8.30 3.44
C LEU A 233 -9.45 8.42 4.73
N LEU A 234 -9.29 7.33 5.48
CA LEU A 234 -8.38 7.27 6.64
C LEU A 234 -6.95 7.60 6.23
N GLY A 235 -6.44 6.99 5.16
CA GLY A 235 -5.12 7.30 4.63
C GLY A 235 -4.92 8.77 4.28
N SER A 236 -5.98 9.43 3.77
CA SER A 236 -5.98 10.86 3.42
C SER A 236 -6.06 11.76 4.66
N SER A 237 -6.85 11.37 5.67
CA SER A 237 -6.98 12.07 6.97
C SER A 237 -5.65 12.03 7.73
N LEU A 238 -5.01 10.87 7.78
CA LEU A 238 -3.78 10.59 8.53
C LEU A 238 -2.49 10.78 7.71
N ARG A 239 -2.59 11.38 6.51
CA ARG A 239 -1.46 11.48 5.57
C ARG A 239 -0.22 12.11 6.19
N ARG A 240 -0.39 13.08 7.09
CA ARG A 240 0.73 13.81 7.71
C ARG A 240 1.48 12.91 8.68
N GLN A 241 0.75 12.11 9.47
CA GLN A 241 1.30 11.13 10.39
C GLN A 241 2.02 9.99 9.64
N PHE A 242 1.38 9.43 8.61
CA PHE A 242 1.99 8.37 7.82
C PHE A 242 3.18 8.85 7.01
N ARG A 243 3.16 10.09 6.51
CA ARG A 243 4.34 10.73 5.90
C ARG A 243 5.50 10.87 6.89
N ALA A 244 5.23 11.27 8.14
CA ALA A 244 6.25 11.31 9.19
C ALA A 244 6.89 9.94 9.43
N ALA A 245 6.05 8.91 9.61
CA ALA A 245 6.51 7.54 9.80
C ALA A 245 7.30 7.00 8.60
N LEU A 246 6.86 7.29 7.38
CA LEU A 246 7.58 6.89 6.16
C LEU A 246 8.95 7.59 6.06
N ALA A 247 9.00 8.89 6.30
CA ALA A 247 10.24 9.66 6.29
C ALA A 247 11.23 9.19 7.35
N GLU A 248 10.73 8.86 8.54
CA GLU A 248 11.54 8.28 9.61
C GLU A 248 12.09 6.91 9.25
N THR A 249 11.25 6.05 8.66
CA THR A 249 11.66 4.74 8.16
C THR A 249 12.81 4.88 7.15
N LEU A 250 12.68 5.80 6.20
CA LEU A 250 13.72 6.05 5.20
C LEU A 250 15.02 6.54 5.85
N LEU A 251 14.94 7.45 6.82
CA LEU A 251 16.13 7.92 7.54
C LEU A 251 16.82 6.81 8.34
N GLN A 252 16.06 5.97 9.04
CA GLN A 252 16.61 4.84 9.79
C GLN A 252 17.35 3.87 8.86
N LEU A 253 16.70 3.44 7.78
CA LEU A 253 17.28 2.49 6.82
C LEU A 253 18.45 3.10 6.04
N GLN A 254 18.45 4.40 5.80
CA GLN A 254 19.58 5.12 5.22
C GLN A 254 20.79 5.14 6.17
N LYS A 255 20.57 5.37 7.47
CA LYS A 255 21.63 5.32 8.50
C LYS A 255 22.17 3.90 8.70
N GLU A 256 21.32 2.89 8.56
CA GLU A 256 21.70 1.47 8.58
C GLU A 256 22.45 1.03 7.31
N GLY A 257 22.56 1.89 6.29
CA GLY A 257 23.26 1.58 5.05
C GLY A 257 22.51 0.61 4.15
N LEU A 258 21.18 0.54 4.25
CA LEU A 258 20.34 -0.34 3.42
C LEU A 258 19.92 0.32 2.09
N LEU A 259 19.72 1.64 2.12
CA LEU A 259 19.23 2.41 0.98
C LEU A 259 19.80 3.83 0.99
N TYR A 260 19.72 4.49 -0.16
CA TYR A 260 19.73 5.96 -0.25
C TYR A 260 18.32 6.45 -0.55
N ALA A 261 17.93 7.56 0.08
CA ALA A 261 16.68 8.24 -0.15
C ALA A 261 16.91 9.72 -0.49
N ILE A 262 16.13 10.24 -1.43
CA ILE A 262 16.07 11.67 -1.76
C ILE A 262 14.64 12.17 -1.54
N TYR A 263 14.48 13.25 -0.78
CA TYR A 263 13.22 13.97 -0.72
C TYR A 263 13.01 14.89 -1.93
N GLU A 264 12.16 14.48 -2.87
CA GLU A 264 11.85 15.22 -4.10
C GLU A 264 10.53 15.99 -4.00
N ARG A 265 10.59 17.19 -3.40
CA ARG A 265 9.41 18.02 -3.14
C ARG A 265 8.57 18.33 -4.39
N ASN A 266 9.21 18.60 -5.53
CA ASN A 266 8.53 18.97 -6.78
C ASN A 266 7.78 17.79 -7.42
N GLN A 267 8.31 16.57 -7.30
CA GLN A 267 7.67 15.34 -7.79
C GLN A 267 6.74 14.70 -6.77
N ARG A 268 6.75 15.25 -5.54
CA ARG A 268 5.95 14.79 -4.40
C ARG A 268 6.23 13.33 -4.01
N CYS A 269 7.48 12.90 -4.14
CA CYS A 269 7.91 11.55 -3.78
C CYS A 269 9.22 11.53 -2.98
N TYR A 270 9.52 10.35 -2.43
CA TYR A 270 10.88 9.98 -2.05
C TYR A 270 11.46 9.07 -3.13
N HIS A 271 12.58 9.47 -3.72
CA HIS A 271 13.34 8.62 -4.62
C HIS A 271 14.23 7.68 -3.80
N VAL A 272 14.09 6.38 -3.97
CA VAL A 272 14.81 5.37 -3.18
C VAL A 272 15.65 4.49 -4.09
N THR A 273 16.90 4.26 -3.72
CA THR A 273 17.78 3.26 -4.36
C THR A 273 18.29 2.31 -3.28
N ILE A 274 18.07 1.01 -3.48
CA ILE A 274 18.56 -0.02 -2.56
C ILE A 274 20.05 -0.27 -2.80
N LEU A 275 20.81 -0.39 -1.72
CA LEU A 275 22.23 -0.73 -1.75
C LEU A 275 22.37 -2.27 -1.83
N PRO A 276 22.80 -2.86 -2.96
CA PRO A 276 22.68 -4.32 -3.17
C PRO A 276 23.38 -5.15 -2.10
N GLY A 277 24.62 -4.77 -1.72
CA GLY A 277 25.42 -5.49 -0.73
C GLY A 277 24.91 -5.39 0.72
N ALA A 278 23.86 -4.61 0.99
CA ALA A 278 23.23 -4.52 2.32
C ALA A 278 22.05 -5.50 2.47
N VAL A 279 21.64 -6.15 1.38
CA VAL A 279 20.39 -6.91 1.30
C VAL A 279 20.63 -8.38 0.96
N ASP A 280 21.87 -8.85 1.08
CA ASP A 280 22.20 -10.27 1.02
C ASP A 280 21.56 -11.07 2.19
#